data_AF-A0A3B1DYD5-F1
#
_entry.id   AF-A0A3B1DYD5-F1
#
_cell.length_a   1.000
_cell.length_b   1.000
_cell.length_c   1.000
_cell.angle_alpha   90.00
_cell.angle_beta   90.00
_cell.angle_gamma   90.00
#
_symmetry.space_group_name_H-M   'P 1'
#
loop_
_entity.id
_entity.type
_entity.pdbx_description
1 polymer ?
#
loop_
_entity_poly.entity_id
_entity_poly.type
_entity_poly.pdbx_seq_one_letter_code
_entity_poly.pdbx_strand_id
1 'polypeptide(L)'
;MPWTTDSPIVLAPWTVLIVAAGTAWMLVALLMLHASRDEEGNLAAPPRRSPAVVCAGLAVAAWSFAPAHPDSTATAICLAWLGLSLLVRGVSRVERRLYLGEMGMVVAVAALIPGLVASEVEHWLGSPVAIGTYPGLWLGGAVAAVLAIHAWAAGREQATPAAELSPGSLRLVLAGLATAVVFAATSMEVSRAASILAADETTHRAAVSIWWGLWGVSLVVVGFWRQLGVVRYVGLGLLSIAAVKTVVLDLAGVPPMWRVGSFVGLGGLMLAVAVLYGRVSASIGAETFDQNPGKK
;
A
#
# COMPACT_ATOMS: atom_id res chain seq x y z
N MET A 1 29.61 -16.30 -12.36
CA MET A 1 28.61 -15.27 -12.02
C MET A 1 28.67 -14.19 -13.09
N PRO A 2 27.81 -14.21 -14.12
CA PRO A 2 27.57 -13.03 -14.92
C PRO A 2 26.29 -12.37 -14.39
N TRP A 3 26.44 -11.20 -13.77
CA TRP A 3 25.35 -10.24 -13.72
C TRP A 3 25.11 -9.86 -15.17
N THR A 4 24.08 -10.43 -15.80
CA THR A 4 23.60 -9.92 -17.09
C THR A 4 23.35 -8.44 -16.90
N THR A 5 23.89 -7.65 -17.81
CA THR A 5 23.69 -6.20 -17.88
C THR A 5 22.26 -5.89 -18.29
N ASP A 6 21.29 -6.36 -17.51
CA ASP A 6 19.90 -5.96 -17.64
C ASP A 6 19.88 -4.51 -17.19
N SER A 7 19.97 -3.62 -18.19
CA SER A 7 19.98 -2.19 -17.95
C SER A 7 18.70 -1.85 -17.19
N PRO A 8 18.79 -1.22 -16.01
CA PRO A 8 17.62 -1.05 -15.15
C PRO A 8 16.51 -0.31 -15.90
N ILE A 9 16.88 0.71 -16.67
CA ILE A 9 16.01 1.46 -17.59
C ILE A 9 16.70 1.53 -18.96
N VAL A 10 15.95 1.21 -20.01
CA VAL A 10 16.40 1.40 -21.39
C VAL A 10 15.83 2.72 -21.91
N LEU A 11 16.71 3.70 -22.11
CA LEU A 11 16.36 4.98 -22.74
C LEU A 11 16.42 4.84 -24.26
N ALA A 12 15.29 4.48 -24.86
CA ALA A 12 15.19 4.40 -26.31
C ALA A 12 14.64 5.72 -26.89
N PRO A 13 14.79 5.98 -28.21
CA PRO A 13 14.34 7.23 -28.83
C PRO A 13 12.86 7.55 -28.57
N TRP A 14 12.00 6.53 -28.46
CA TRP A 14 10.58 6.71 -28.14
C TRP A 14 10.36 7.26 -26.72
N THR A 15 11.21 6.92 -25.74
CA THR A 15 11.15 7.47 -24.38
C THR A 15 11.29 8.99 -24.43
N VAL A 16 12.25 9.50 -25.22
CA VAL A 16 12.45 10.95 -25.41
C VAL A 16 11.22 11.58 -26.08
N LEU A 17 10.68 10.95 -27.12
CA LEU A 17 9.49 11.44 -27.82
C LEU A 17 8.25 11.49 -26.91
N ILE A 18 8.03 10.48 -26.07
CA ILE A 18 6.89 10.44 -25.15
C ILE A 18 7.05 11.45 -24.01
N VAL A 19 8.26 11.63 -23.48
CA VAL A 19 8.54 12.68 -22.49
C VAL A 19 8.30 14.06 -23.10
N ALA A 20 8.76 14.30 -24.33
CA ALA A 20 8.51 15.54 -25.06
C ALA A 20 7.01 15.76 -25.33
N ALA A 21 6.27 14.73 -25.74
CA ALA A 21 4.83 14.80 -25.94
C ALA A 21 4.08 15.09 -24.62
N GLY A 22 4.45 14.42 -23.52
CA GLY A 22 3.85 14.64 -22.21
C GLY A 22 4.13 16.05 -21.68
N THR A 23 5.35 16.57 -21.86
CA THR A 23 5.69 17.95 -21.49
C THR A 23 4.93 18.97 -22.33
N ALA A 24 4.77 18.74 -23.63
CA ALA A 24 3.94 19.59 -24.50
C ALA A 24 2.48 19.63 -24.02
N TRP A 25 1.88 18.47 -23.69
CA TRP A 25 0.52 18.41 -23.14
C TRP A 25 0.38 19.15 -21.80
N MET A 26 1.39 19.06 -20.93
CA MET A 26 1.38 19.80 -19.66
C MET A 26 1.48 21.32 -19.90
N LEU A 27 2.32 21.77 -20.83
CA LEU A 27 2.41 23.19 -21.19
C LEU A 27 1.09 23.71 -21.75
N VAL A 28 0.41 22.94 -22.60
CA VAL A 28 -0.93 23.28 -23.09
C VAL A 28 -1.92 23.40 -21.93
N ALA A 29 -1.92 22.46 -20.99
CA ALA A 29 -2.77 22.52 -19.81
C ALA A 29 -2.54 23.79 -18.98
N LEU A 30 -1.27 24.16 -18.76
CA LEU A 30 -0.89 25.36 -18.03
C LEU A 30 -1.28 26.64 -18.78
N LEU A 31 -1.10 26.70 -20.10
CA LEU A 31 -1.50 27.84 -20.92
C LEU A 31 -3.02 28.04 -20.89
N MET A 32 -3.80 26.95 -21.00
CA MET A 32 -5.25 27.00 -20.87
C MET A 32 -5.69 27.52 -19.50
N LEU A 33 -5.00 27.10 -18.43
CA LEU A 33 -5.26 27.57 -17.08
C LEU A 33 -4.94 29.05 -16.88
N HIS A 34 -3.88 29.55 -17.51
CA HIS A 34 -3.51 30.97 -17.47
C HIS A 34 -4.47 31.84 -18.29
N ALA A 35 -5.03 31.29 -19.38
CA ALA A 35 -6.01 31.97 -20.23
C ALA A 35 -7.41 32.04 -19.61
N SER A 36 -7.76 31.13 -18.70
CA SER A 36 -9.08 31.08 -18.06
C SER A 36 -9.23 32.06 -16.88
N ARG A 37 -9.08 33.37 -17.15
CA ARG A 37 -9.48 34.43 -16.21
C ARG A 37 -10.97 34.71 -16.36
N ASP A 38 -11.66 34.91 -15.24
CA ASP A 38 -13.05 35.38 -15.27
C ASP A 38 -13.14 36.87 -15.65
N GLU A 39 -14.36 37.38 -15.81
CA GLU A 39 -14.63 38.77 -16.19
C GLU A 39 -14.07 39.80 -15.18
N GLU A 40 -13.86 39.38 -13.93
CA GLU A 40 -13.24 40.19 -12.87
C GLU A 40 -11.71 40.06 -12.84
N GLY A 41 -11.12 39.27 -13.74
CA GLY A 41 -9.69 38.99 -13.81
C GLY A 41 -9.19 37.97 -12.78
N ASN A 42 -10.09 37.38 -12.00
CA ASN A 42 -9.81 36.34 -11.04
C ASN A 42 -9.67 34.98 -11.73
N LEU A 43 -8.83 34.13 -11.15
CA LEU A 43 -8.58 32.80 -11.69
C LEU A 43 -9.55 31.80 -11.04
N ALA A 44 -10.68 31.55 -11.69
CA ALA A 44 -11.64 30.53 -11.28
C ALA A 44 -11.03 29.11 -11.35
N ALA A 45 -11.36 28.25 -10.39
CA ALA A 45 -10.94 26.85 -10.45
C ALA A 45 -11.70 26.14 -11.59
N PRO A 46 -11.01 25.53 -12.56
CA PRO A 46 -11.68 24.91 -13.68
C PRO A 46 -12.45 23.66 -13.22
N PRO A 47 -13.57 23.31 -13.89
CA PRO A 47 -14.29 22.08 -13.60
C PRO A 47 -13.37 20.87 -13.85
N ARG A 48 -13.64 19.76 -13.15
CA ARG A 48 -12.84 18.52 -13.22
C ARG A 48 -12.75 17.93 -14.64
N ARG A 49 -13.74 18.21 -15.50
CA ARG A 49 -13.78 17.80 -16.92
C ARG A 49 -13.34 18.91 -17.89
N SER A 50 -12.64 19.93 -17.40
CA SER A 50 -12.11 20.99 -18.26
C SER A 50 -11.02 20.44 -19.21
N PRO A 51 -10.84 21.05 -20.39
CA PRO A 51 -9.80 20.64 -21.33
C PRO A 51 -8.39 20.72 -20.72
N ALA A 52 -8.14 21.69 -19.82
CA ALA A 52 -6.87 21.81 -19.11
C ALA A 52 -6.58 20.57 -18.24
N VAL A 53 -7.57 20.08 -17.49
CA VAL A 53 -7.42 18.86 -16.66
C VAL A 53 -7.22 17.62 -17.54
N VAL A 54 -7.93 17.54 -18.68
CA VAL A 54 -7.74 16.44 -19.65
C VAL A 54 -6.31 16.45 -20.22
N CYS A 55 -5.80 17.61 -20.62
CA CYS A 55 -4.43 17.76 -21.13
C CYS A 55 -3.39 17.37 -20.06
N ALA A 56 -3.59 17.79 -18.81
CA ALA A 56 -2.73 17.39 -17.70
C ALA A 56 -2.76 15.88 -17.45
N GLY A 57 -3.95 15.26 -17.56
CA GLY A 57 -4.10 13.80 -17.48
C GLY A 57 -3.36 13.06 -18.59
N LEU A 58 -3.46 13.54 -19.84
CA LEU A 58 -2.73 12.98 -20.98
C LEU A 58 -1.21 13.10 -20.79
N ALA A 59 -0.74 14.22 -20.23
CA ALA A 59 0.67 14.41 -19.89
C ALA A 59 1.17 13.37 -18.88
N VAL A 60 0.44 13.16 -17.78
CA VAL A 60 0.77 12.17 -16.74
C VAL A 60 0.72 10.74 -17.30
N ALA A 61 -0.26 10.43 -18.14
CA ALA A 61 -0.35 9.14 -18.81
C ALA A 61 0.84 8.89 -19.75
N ALA A 62 1.23 9.89 -20.53
CA ALA A 62 2.41 9.82 -21.40
C ALA A 62 3.68 9.57 -20.57
N TRP A 63 3.92 10.34 -19.51
CA TRP A 63 5.08 10.14 -18.63
C TRP A 63 5.10 8.77 -17.95
N SER A 64 3.92 8.22 -17.62
CA SER A 64 3.81 6.87 -17.07
C SER A 64 4.17 5.81 -18.10
N PHE A 65 3.88 6.04 -19.38
CA PHE A 65 4.23 5.10 -20.45
C PHE A 65 5.70 5.19 -20.87
N ALA A 66 6.38 6.33 -20.66
CA ALA A 66 7.77 6.55 -21.07
C ALA A 66 8.80 5.47 -20.63
N PRO A 67 8.75 4.91 -19.40
CA PRO A 67 9.66 3.83 -18.99
C PRO A 67 9.22 2.42 -19.43
N ALA A 68 8.06 2.25 -20.06
CA ALA A 68 7.48 0.95 -20.43
C ALA A 68 8.15 0.32 -21.67
N HIS A 69 9.49 0.21 -21.67
CA HIS A 69 10.22 -0.52 -22.71
C HIS A 69 10.18 -2.03 -22.43
N PRO A 70 10.07 -2.90 -23.44
CA PRO A 70 10.12 -4.35 -23.26
C PRO A 70 11.38 -4.84 -22.54
N ASP A 71 12.52 -4.16 -22.76
CA ASP A 71 13.80 -4.51 -22.13
C ASP A 71 14.02 -3.82 -20.77
N SER A 72 13.07 -3.00 -20.29
CA SER A 72 13.20 -2.37 -18.97
C SER A 72 12.74 -3.32 -17.86
N THR A 73 13.52 -3.37 -16.78
CA THR A 73 13.18 -4.20 -15.62
C THR A 73 11.91 -3.70 -14.92
N ALA A 74 11.06 -4.62 -14.45
CA ALA A 74 9.83 -4.27 -13.72
C ALA A 74 10.12 -3.43 -12.47
N THR A 75 11.24 -3.69 -11.78
CA THR A 75 11.71 -2.89 -10.63
C THR A 75 11.90 -1.44 -10.99
N ALA A 76 12.55 -1.14 -12.12
CA ALA A 76 12.83 0.23 -12.48
C ALA A 76 11.59 0.97 -13.01
N ILE A 77 10.69 0.27 -13.70
CA ILE A 77 9.37 0.82 -14.08
C ILE A 77 8.60 1.21 -12.81
N CYS A 78 8.58 0.33 -11.79
CA CYS A 78 7.95 0.61 -10.51
C CYS A 78 8.56 1.85 -9.85
N LEU A 79 9.89 1.92 -9.72
CA LEU A 79 10.57 3.08 -9.14
C LEU A 79 10.34 4.37 -9.92
N ALA A 80 10.31 4.32 -11.26
CA ALA A 80 10.00 5.46 -12.10
C ALA A 80 8.57 5.97 -11.85
N TRP A 81 7.59 5.07 -11.70
CA TRP A 81 6.21 5.44 -11.39
C TRP A 81 6.04 5.97 -9.97
N LEU A 82 6.77 5.42 -8.99
CA LEU A 82 6.82 5.98 -7.64
C LEU A 82 7.41 7.40 -7.66
N GLY A 83 8.53 7.62 -8.37
CA GLY A 83 9.12 8.95 -8.54
C GLY A 83 8.17 9.93 -9.22
N LEU A 84 7.51 9.49 -10.30
CA LEU A 84 6.54 10.30 -11.04
C LEU A 84 5.33 10.67 -10.16
N SER A 85 4.77 9.72 -9.40
CA SER A 85 3.64 9.98 -8.49
C SER A 85 3.96 11.05 -7.45
N LEU A 86 5.16 10.98 -6.84
CA LEU A 86 5.64 11.97 -5.88
C LEU A 86 5.90 13.33 -6.53
N LEU A 87 6.46 13.35 -7.74
CA LEU A 87 6.71 14.59 -8.49
C LEU A 87 5.39 15.28 -8.84
N VAL A 88 4.43 14.55 -9.40
CA VAL A 88 3.10 15.06 -9.74
C VAL A 88 2.37 15.57 -8.49
N ARG A 89 2.48 14.86 -7.36
CA ARG A 89 1.95 15.30 -6.06
C ARG A 89 2.66 16.55 -5.51
N GLY A 90 3.97 16.66 -5.73
CA GLY A 90 4.75 17.84 -5.38
C GLY A 90 4.28 19.07 -6.15
N VAL A 91 4.15 18.95 -7.47
CA VAL A 91 3.65 20.00 -8.36
C VAL A 91 2.21 20.37 -8.03
N SER A 92 1.37 19.41 -7.61
CA SER A 92 -0.01 19.68 -7.19
C SER A 92 -0.11 20.59 -5.97
N ARG A 93 0.97 20.80 -5.20
CA ARG A 93 0.98 21.78 -4.11
C ARG A 93 1.06 23.22 -4.60
N VAL A 94 1.70 23.43 -5.75
CA VAL A 94 1.81 24.73 -6.41
C VAL A 94 0.54 25.01 -7.21
N GLU A 95 0.13 24.06 -8.07
CA GLU A 95 -1.03 24.19 -8.94
C GLU A 95 -2.16 23.23 -8.54
N ARG A 96 -2.88 23.58 -7.47
CA ARG A 96 -4.00 22.77 -6.94
C ARG A 96 -5.17 22.63 -7.92
N ARG A 97 -5.26 23.50 -8.92
CA ARG A 97 -6.39 23.60 -9.85
C ARG A 97 -6.47 22.47 -10.88
N LEU A 98 -5.36 21.80 -11.17
CA LEU A 98 -5.29 20.74 -12.18
C LEU A 98 -5.60 19.33 -11.63
N TYR A 99 -5.97 19.21 -10.35
CA TYR A 99 -6.24 17.91 -9.70
C TYR A 99 -5.08 16.90 -9.81
N LEU A 100 -3.84 17.38 -10.00
CA LEU A 100 -2.64 16.56 -10.15
C LEU A 100 -2.42 15.62 -8.95
N GLY A 101 -2.89 16.00 -7.76
CA GLY A 101 -2.81 15.16 -6.56
C GLY A 101 -3.51 13.80 -6.71
N GLU A 102 -4.69 13.78 -7.33
CA GLU A 102 -5.45 12.55 -7.60
C GLU A 102 -4.75 11.71 -8.68
N MET A 103 -4.23 12.36 -9.72
CA MET A 103 -3.50 11.67 -10.80
C MET A 103 -2.23 10.99 -10.27
N GLY A 104 -1.45 11.69 -9.44
CA GLY A 104 -0.26 11.11 -8.79
C GLY A 104 -0.61 9.89 -7.94
N MET A 105 -1.72 9.94 -7.21
CA MET A 105 -2.20 8.79 -6.44
C MET A 105 -2.56 7.59 -7.33
N VAL A 106 -3.24 7.82 -8.46
CA VAL A 106 -3.54 6.75 -9.43
C VAL A 106 -2.26 6.10 -9.94
N VAL A 107 -1.23 6.89 -10.26
CA VAL A 107 0.09 6.38 -10.67
C VAL A 107 0.74 5.56 -9.54
N ALA A 108 0.66 6.01 -8.29
CA ALA A 108 1.21 5.29 -7.14
C ALA A 108 0.52 3.93 -6.93
N VAL A 109 -0.81 3.85 -7.09
CA VAL A 109 -1.55 2.58 -7.02
C VAL A 109 -1.20 1.69 -8.21
N ALA A 110 -1.10 2.25 -9.42
CA ALA A 110 -0.74 1.50 -10.62
C ALA A 110 0.68 0.90 -10.52
N ALA A 111 1.59 1.53 -9.77
CA ALA A 111 2.95 1.03 -9.53
C ALA A 111 2.99 -0.32 -8.78
N LEU A 112 1.87 -0.74 -8.16
CA LEU A 112 1.73 -2.08 -7.60
C LEU A 112 1.88 -3.17 -8.66
N ILE A 113 1.45 -2.92 -9.91
CA ILE A 113 1.51 -3.91 -10.98
C ILE A 113 2.97 -4.28 -11.31
N PRO A 114 3.84 -3.35 -11.74
CA PRO A 114 5.25 -3.67 -11.97
C PRO A 114 5.97 -4.08 -10.68
N GLY A 115 5.55 -3.58 -9.51
CA GLY A 115 6.09 -4.03 -8.22
C GLY A 115 5.82 -5.51 -7.91
N LEU A 116 4.61 -5.99 -8.23
CA LEU A 116 4.25 -7.40 -8.11
C LEU A 116 5.00 -8.27 -9.13
N VAL A 117 5.12 -7.81 -10.38
CA VAL A 117 5.91 -8.49 -11.40
C VAL A 117 7.38 -8.56 -11.01
N ALA A 118 7.96 -7.49 -10.44
CA ALA A 118 9.32 -7.49 -9.93
C ALA A 118 9.53 -8.43 -8.72
N SER A 119 8.45 -8.81 -8.04
CA SER A 119 8.45 -9.62 -6.83
C SER A 119 8.21 -11.10 -7.11
N GLU A 120 8.56 -11.61 -8.31
CA GLU A 120 8.33 -13.01 -8.68
C GLU A 120 8.70 -13.99 -7.55
N VAL A 121 7.71 -14.78 -7.13
CA VAL A 121 7.76 -15.57 -5.90
C VAL A 121 8.89 -16.60 -5.94
N GLU A 122 9.13 -17.22 -7.10
CA GLU A 122 10.17 -18.25 -7.28
C GLU A 122 11.58 -17.66 -7.16
N HIS A 123 11.81 -16.48 -7.74
CA HIS A 123 13.08 -15.76 -7.62
C HIS A 123 13.34 -15.26 -6.20
N TRP A 124 12.29 -14.80 -5.49
CA TRP A 124 12.41 -14.35 -4.12
C TRP A 124 12.81 -15.48 -3.17
N LEU A 125 12.13 -16.63 -3.24
CA LEU A 125 12.36 -17.75 -2.33
C LEU A 125 13.71 -18.46 -2.57
N GLY A 126 14.21 -18.47 -3.81
CA GLY A 126 15.48 -19.11 -4.18
C GLY A 126 16.74 -18.25 -3.98
N SER A 127 16.61 -16.99 -3.53
CA SER A 127 17.74 -16.05 -3.49
C SER A 127 18.69 -16.30 -2.31
N PRO A 128 20.03 -16.44 -2.54
CA PRO A 128 21.03 -16.67 -1.48
C PRO A 128 21.44 -15.39 -0.72
N VAL A 129 20.79 -14.25 -1.01
CA VAL A 129 21.12 -12.94 -0.44
C VAL A 129 20.82 -12.91 1.07
N ALA A 130 21.52 -12.09 1.86
CA ALA A 130 21.35 -12.03 3.31
C ALA A 130 19.91 -11.68 3.73
N ILE A 131 19.46 -12.20 4.88
CA ILE A 131 18.14 -11.91 5.47
C ILE A 131 17.97 -10.39 5.65
N GLY A 132 16.83 -9.85 5.23
CA GLY A 132 16.46 -8.44 5.26
C GLY A 132 17.03 -7.58 4.12
N THR A 133 17.87 -8.15 3.25
CA THR A 133 18.55 -7.36 2.19
C THR A 133 18.04 -7.65 0.78
N TYR A 134 17.02 -8.50 0.64
CA TYR A 134 16.43 -8.79 -0.66
C TYR A 134 15.80 -7.52 -1.27
N PRO A 135 16.11 -7.16 -2.54
CA PRO A 135 15.62 -5.93 -3.17
C PRO A 135 14.09 -5.79 -3.18
N GLY A 136 13.36 -6.91 -3.34
CA GLY A 136 11.89 -6.91 -3.33
C GLY A 136 11.28 -6.41 -2.02
N LEU A 137 11.94 -6.67 -0.87
CA LEU A 137 11.48 -6.18 0.44
C LEU A 137 11.51 -4.65 0.48
N TRP A 138 12.61 -4.06 0.01
CA TRP A 138 12.81 -2.62 -0.04
C TRP A 138 11.92 -1.94 -1.08
N LEU A 139 11.69 -2.60 -2.22
CA LEU A 139 10.72 -2.13 -3.21
C LEU A 139 9.30 -2.10 -2.63
N GLY A 140 8.86 -3.17 -1.97
CA GLY A 140 7.57 -3.21 -1.28
C GLY A 140 7.47 -2.13 -0.19
N GLY A 141 8.54 -1.91 0.58
CA GLY A 141 8.65 -0.82 1.54
C GLY A 141 8.51 0.56 0.90
N ALA A 142 9.16 0.80 -0.24
CA ALA A 142 9.07 2.05 -0.99
C ALA A 142 7.65 2.30 -1.52
N VAL A 143 7.00 1.29 -2.09
CA VAL A 143 5.60 1.38 -2.55
C VAL A 143 4.68 1.73 -1.37
N ALA A 144 4.82 1.02 -0.24
CA ALA A 144 4.03 1.28 0.95
C ALA A 144 4.25 2.69 1.52
N ALA A 145 5.49 3.18 1.52
CA ALA A 145 5.82 4.53 1.97
C ALA A 145 5.14 5.59 1.09
N VAL A 146 5.19 5.45 -0.23
CA VAL A 146 4.53 6.37 -1.16
C VAL A 146 3.01 6.35 -0.99
N LEU A 147 2.39 5.17 -0.88
CA LEU A 147 0.95 5.05 -0.60
C LEU A 147 0.58 5.72 0.73
N ALA A 148 1.41 5.57 1.77
CA ALA A 148 1.21 6.23 3.06
C ALA A 148 1.34 7.77 2.97
N ILE A 149 2.26 8.29 2.15
CA ILE A 149 2.39 9.73 1.86
C ILE A 149 1.11 10.25 1.19
N HIS A 150 0.58 9.53 0.20
CA HIS A 150 -0.69 9.90 -0.43
C HIS A 150 -1.87 9.83 0.54
N ALA A 151 -1.94 8.79 1.39
CA ALA A 151 -2.97 8.67 2.43
C ALA A 151 -2.92 9.82 3.45
N TRP A 152 -1.72 10.18 3.91
CA TRP A 152 -1.52 11.30 4.81
C TRP A 152 -1.93 12.62 4.18
N ALA A 153 -1.53 12.84 2.92
CA ALA A 153 -1.84 14.07 2.21
C ALA A 153 -3.35 14.20 1.90
N ALA A 154 -4.04 13.10 1.55
CA ALA A 154 -5.49 13.07 1.37
C ALA A 154 -6.24 13.47 2.66
N GLY A 155 -5.69 13.12 3.83
CA GLY A 155 -6.24 13.54 5.13
C GLY A 155 -6.10 15.03 5.45
N ARG A 156 -5.29 15.78 4.69
CA ARG A 156 -5.08 17.22 4.86
C ARG A 156 -5.82 18.08 3.84
N GLU A 157 -6.37 17.45 2.80
CA GLU A 157 -7.11 18.15 1.76
C GLU A 157 -8.54 18.38 2.20
N GLN A 158 -9.03 19.61 2.00
CA GLN A 158 -10.44 19.92 2.24
C GLN A 158 -11.28 19.18 1.20
N ALA A 159 -12.45 18.67 1.62
CA ALA A 159 -13.37 17.99 0.72
C ALA A 159 -13.73 18.94 -0.43
N THR A 160 -13.34 18.58 -1.65
CA THR A 160 -13.79 19.29 -2.84
C THR A 160 -15.23 18.85 -3.13
N PRO A 161 -16.15 19.77 -3.43
CA PRO A 161 -17.55 19.42 -3.72
C PRO A 161 -17.73 18.43 -4.90
N ALA A 162 -16.70 18.30 -5.74
CA ALA A 162 -16.68 17.47 -6.93
C ALA A 162 -16.02 16.09 -6.75
N ALA A 163 -15.57 15.74 -5.53
CA ALA A 163 -14.97 14.42 -5.27
C ALA A 163 -16.06 13.35 -5.12
N GLU A 164 -15.99 12.29 -5.94
CA GLU A 164 -16.90 11.14 -5.88
C GLU A 164 -16.69 10.29 -4.61
N LEU A 165 -15.45 10.25 -4.09
CA LEU A 165 -15.09 9.56 -2.86
C LEU A 165 -14.76 10.57 -1.76
N SER A 166 -15.24 10.32 -0.54
CA SER A 166 -14.86 11.15 0.60
C SER A 166 -13.34 11.08 0.85
N PRO A 167 -12.67 12.20 1.20
CA PRO A 167 -11.24 12.20 1.52
C PRO A 167 -10.88 11.20 2.64
N GLY A 168 -11.81 10.97 3.57
CA GLY A 168 -11.66 9.99 4.65
C GLY A 168 -11.61 8.55 4.13
N SER A 169 -12.54 8.17 3.25
CA SER A 169 -12.57 6.85 2.63
C SER A 169 -11.30 6.59 1.82
N LEU A 170 -10.86 7.58 1.05
CA LEU A 170 -9.66 7.47 0.23
C LEU A 170 -8.40 7.25 1.08
N ARG A 171 -8.25 8.03 2.15
CA ARG A 171 -7.16 7.86 3.12
C ARG A 171 -7.15 6.45 3.72
N LEU A 172 -8.31 5.91 4.08
CA LEU A 172 -8.42 4.56 4.65
C LEU A 172 -8.04 3.48 3.64
N VAL A 173 -8.50 3.60 2.39
CA VAL A 173 -8.14 2.65 1.31
C VAL A 173 -6.64 2.65 1.06
N LEU A 174 -6.02 3.82 0.90
CA LEU A 174 -4.58 3.93 0.65
C LEU A 174 -3.74 3.43 1.83
N ALA A 175 -4.12 3.77 3.06
CA ALA A 175 -3.44 3.28 4.26
C ALA A 175 -3.59 1.76 4.40
N GLY A 176 -4.76 1.22 4.06
CA GLY A 176 -5.02 -0.22 4.01
C GLY A 176 -4.14 -0.92 2.97
N LEU A 177 -4.05 -0.38 1.75
CA LEU A 177 -3.17 -0.88 0.70
C LEU A 177 -1.69 -0.84 1.13
N ALA A 178 -1.22 0.27 1.71
CA ALA A 178 0.14 0.37 2.22
C ALA A 178 0.44 -0.72 3.27
N THR A 179 -0.49 -0.93 4.20
CA THR A 179 -0.38 -1.97 5.23
C THR A 179 -0.36 -3.37 4.62
N ALA A 180 -1.19 -3.63 3.61
CA ALA A 180 -1.23 -4.91 2.91
C ALA A 180 0.08 -5.20 2.14
N VAL A 181 0.68 -4.19 1.51
CA VAL A 181 1.98 -4.32 0.83
C VAL A 181 3.09 -4.66 1.82
N VAL A 182 3.16 -3.96 2.96
CA VAL A 182 4.16 -4.29 4.00
C VAL A 182 3.95 -5.72 4.52
N PHE A 183 2.71 -6.10 4.79
CA PHE A 183 2.38 -7.45 5.25
C PHE A 183 2.82 -8.53 4.23
N ALA A 184 2.56 -8.31 2.94
CA ALA A 184 2.94 -9.23 1.88
C ALA A 184 4.47 -9.35 1.77
N ALA A 185 5.18 -8.22 1.65
CA ALA A 185 6.64 -8.19 1.50
C ALA A 185 7.37 -8.81 2.70
N THR A 186 6.91 -8.50 3.92
CA THR A 186 7.49 -9.09 5.15
C THR A 186 7.14 -10.56 5.30
N SER A 187 5.94 -11.00 4.89
CA SER A 187 5.59 -12.43 4.88
C SER A 187 6.48 -13.23 3.92
N MET A 188 6.78 -12.68 2.74
CA MET A 188 7.71 -13.31 1.80
C MET A 188 9.12 -13.38 2.37
N GLU A 189 9.56 -12.31 3.04
CA GLU A 189 10.88 -12.30 3.67
C GLU A 189 10.98 -13.27 4.86
N VAL A 190 9.94 -13.39 5.70
CA VAL A 190 9.88 -14.40 6.76
C VAL A 190 9.91 -15.80 6.17
N SER A 191 9.17 -16.04 5.09
CA SER A 191 9.19 -17.32 4.38
C SER A 191 10.61 -17.66 3.91
N ARG A 192 11.31 -16.71 3.29
CA ARG A 192 12.68 -16.90 2.80
C ARG A 192 13.70 -17.05 3.94
N ALA A 193 13.57 -16.26 5.01
CA ALA A 193 14.42 -16.39 6.18
C ALA A 193 14.28 -17.77 6.80
N ALA A 194 13.05 -18.29 6.89
CA ALA A 194 12.78 -19.61 7.42
C ALA A 194 13.29 -20.73 6.49
N SER A 195 13.22 -20.58 5.17
CA SER A 195 13.81 -21.56 4.23
C SER A 195 15.33 -21.62 4.28
N ILE A 196 16.00 -20.53 4.67
CA ILE A 196 17.46 -20.49 4.86
C ILE A 196 17.87 -21.07 6.22
N LEU A 197 17.09 -20.78 7.28
CA LEU A 197 17.46 -21.11 8.66
C LEU A 197 17.01 -22.50 9.12
N ALA A 198 15.93 -23.03 8.54
CA ALA A 198 15.37 -24.33 8.91
C ALA A 198 15.53 -25.33 7.76
N ALA A 199 16.08 -26.51 8.06
CA ALA A 199 16.16 -27.60 7.10
C ALA A 199 14.83 -28.35 6.92
N ASP A 200 13.88 -28.18 7.84
CA ASP A 200 12.60 -28.86 7.82
C ASP A 200 11.44 -27.95 7.36
N GLU A 201 10.63 -28.49 6.46
CA GLU A 201 9.45 -27.82 5.88
C GLU A 201 8.41 -27.44 6.93
N THR A 202 8.34 -28.17 8.05
CA THR A 202 7.36 -27.90 9.11
C THR A 202 7.67 -26.61 9.87
N THR A 203 8.93 -26.36 10.21
CA THR A 203 9.38 -25.11 10.84
C THR A 203 9.21 -23.92 9.89
N HIS A 204 9.47 -24.12 8.59
CA HIS A 204 9.25 -23.09 7.57
C HIS A 204 7.79 -22.61 7.54
N ARG A 205 6.83 -23.53 7.46
CA ARG A 205 5.40 -23.19 7.45
C ARG A 205 4.96 -22.53 8.75
N ALA A 206 5.43 -23.06 9.88
CA ALA A 206 5.11 -22.51 11.20
C ALA A 206 5.59 -21.06 11.36
N ALA A 207 6.78 -20.71 10.86
CA ALA A 207 7.32 -19.35 10.95
C ALA A 207 6.41 -18.31 10.26
N VAL A 208 5.89 -18.63 9.08
CA VAL A 208 4.96 -17.74 8.34
C VAL A 208 3.64 -17.61 9.08
N SER A 209 3.10 -18.70 9.64
CA SER A 209 1.86 -18.67 10.43
C SER A 209 2.01 -17.86 11.72
N ILE A 210 3.15 -17.99 12.42
CA ILE A 210 3.48 -17.16 13.59
C ILE A 210 3.53 -15.68 13.19
N TRP A 211 4.17 -15.34 12.08
CA TRP A 211 4.20 -13.96 11.58
C TRP A 211 2.79 -13.40 11.31
N TRP A 212 1.92 -14.19 10.68
CA TRP A 212 0.52 -13.79 10.44
C TRP A 212 -0.24 -13.56 11.76
N GLY A 213 -0.01 -14.42 12.75
CA GLY A 213 -0.56 -14.26 14.09
C GLY A 213 -0.10 -12.97 14.76
N LEU A 214 1.21 -12.70 14.78
CA LEU A 214 1.79 -11.48 15.35
C LEU A 214 1.28 -10.22 14.63
N TRP A 215 1.16 -10.25 13.31
CA TRP A 215 0.62 -9.15 12.52
C TRP A 215 -0.86 -8.91 12.86
N GLY A 216 -1.66 -9.98 12.95
CA GLY A 216 -3.07 -9.91 13.34
C GLY A 216 -3.27 -9.32 14.73
N VAL A 217 -2.49 -9.77 15.73
CA VAL A 217 -2.49 -9.18 17.09
C VAL A 217 -2.14 -7.70 17.04
N SER A 218 -1.10 -7.33 16.29
CA SER A 218 -0.66 -5.94 16.14
C SER A 218 -1.76 -5.05 15.56
N LEU A 219 -2.48 -5.53 14.53
CA LEU A 219 -3.63 -4.82 13.96
C LEU A 219 -4.77 -4.64 14.97
N VAL A 220 -5.08 -5.66 15.77
CA VAL A 220 -6.10 -5.55 16.82
C VAL A 220 -5.69 -4.50 17.86
N VAL A 221 -4.45 -4.56 18.35
CA VAL A 221 -3.91 -3.60 19.33
C VAL A 221 -3.94 -2.17 18.78
N VAL A 222 -3.42 -1.94 17.57
CA VAL A 222 -3.44 -0.62 16.91
C VAL A 222 -4.87 -0.15 16.65
N GLY A 223 -5.77 -1.04 16.24
CA GLY A 223 -7.17 -0.75 16.01
C GLY A 223 -7.89 -0.28 17.29
N PHE A 224 -7.52 -0.83 18.45
CA PHE A 224 -8.00 -0.33 19.74
C PHE A 224 -7.37 1.01 20.11
N TRP A 225 -6.05 1.13 20.06
CA TRP A 225 -5.34 2.35 20.42
C TRP A 225 -5.76 3.57 19.57
N ARG A 226 -6.11 3.35 18.31
CA ARG A 226 -6.60 4.40 17.40
C ARG A 226 -8.11 4.45 17.24
N GLN A 227 -8.86 3.64 17.98
CA GLN A 227 -10.33 3.55 17.94
C GLN A 227 -10.89 3.27 16.52
N LEU A 228 -10.15 2.54 15.69
CA LEU A 228 -10.54 2.21 14.31
C LEU A 228 -11.21 0.82 14.25
N GLY A 229 -12.55 0.81 14.20
CA GLY A 229 -13.36 -0.42 14.09
C GLY A 229 -12.90 -1.35 12.94
N VAL A 230 -12.71 -0.78 11.75
CA VAL A 230 -12.29 -1.55 10.56
C VAL A 230 -10.96 -2.27 10.78
N VAL A 231 -9.96 -1.61 11.36
CA VAL A 231 -8.63 -2.21 11.61
C VAL A 231 -8.72 -3.38 12.59
N ARG A 232 -9.58 -3.27 13.61
CA ARG A 232 -9.85 -4.37 14.55
C ARG A 232 -10.44 -5.59 13.85
N TYR A 233 -11.45 -5.40 13.01
CA TYR A 233 -12.09 -6.50 12.28
C TYR A 233 -11.15 -7.16 11.28
N VAL A 234 -10.31 -6.38 10.58
CA VAL A 234 -9.26 -6.93 9.70
C VAL A 234 -8.26 -7.76 10.49
N GLY A 235 -7.80 -7.27 11.65
CA GLY A 235 -6.91 -8.01 12.54
C GLY A 235 -7.53 -9.32 13.05
N LEU A 236 -8.79 -9.30 13.49
CA LEU A 236 -9.54 -10.49 13.92
C LEU A 236 -9.74 -11.49 12.78
N GLY A 237 -10.05 -11.00 11.58
CA GLY A 237 -10.15 -11.82 10.38
C GLY A 237 -8.83 -12.50 10.04
N LEU A 238 -7.72 -11.76 10.07
CA LEU A 238 -6.39 -12.31 9.83
C LEU A 238 -6.00 -13.34 10.89
N LEU A 239 -6.28 -13.09 12.18
CA LEU A 239 -6.07 -14.06 13.26
C LEU A 239 -6.87 -15.34 13.05
N SER A 240 -8.12 -15.21 12.62
CA SER A 240 -8.98 -16.36 12.30
C SER A 240 -8.38 -17.18 11.15
N ILE A 241 -7.92 -16.52 10.08
CA ILE A 241 -7.26 -17.18 8.95
C ILE A 241 -5.96 -17.87 9.39
N ALA A 242 -5.12 -17.20 10.18
CA ALA A 242 -3.88 -17.76 10.69
C ALA A 242 -4.14 -18.98 11.60
N ALA A 243 -5.16 -18.91 12.46
CA ALA A 243 -5.58 -20.01 13.31
C ALA A 243 -6.02 -21.23 12.50
N VAL A 244 -6.90 -21.02 11.51
CA VAL A 244 -7.35 -22.09 10.60
C VAL A 244 -6.17 -22.67 9.82
N LYS A 245 -5.29 -21.82 9.27
CA LYS A 245 -4.08 -22.24 8.56
C LYS A 245 -3.19 -23.12 9.44
N THR A 246 -2.94 -22.70 10.68
CA THR A 246 -2.10 -23.44 11.62
C THR A 246 -2.70 -24.83 11.90
N VAL A 247 -4.00 -24.89 12.17
CA VAL A 247 -4.73 -26.13 12.46
C VAL A 247 -4.80 -27.09 11.29
N VAL A 248 -5.10 -26.58 10.10
CA VAL A 248 -5.38 -27.42 8.93
C VAL A 248 -4.09 -27.78 8.18
N LEU A 249 -3.18 -26.82 8.00
CA LEU A 249 -1.99 -27.00 7.17
C LEU A 249 -0.75 -27.36 7.99
N ASP A 250 -0.49 -26.67 9.10
CA ASP A 250 0.76 -26.84 9.84
C ASP A 250 0.72 -28.07 10.75
N LEU A 251 -0.46 -28.39 11.30
CA LEU A 251 -0.67 -29.51 12.20
C LEU A 251 -0.94 -30.85 11.50
N ALA A 252 -1.12 -30.87 10.18
CA ALA A 252 -1.39 -32.09 9.40
C ALA A 252 -0.27 -33.14 9.50
N GLY A 253 0.99 -32.70 9.64
CA GLY A 253 2.17 -33.57 9.74
C GLY A 253 2.67 -33.81 11.17
N VAL A 254 2.08 -33.17 12.18
CA VAL A 254 2.59 -33.16 13.57
C VAL A 254 2.07 -34.37 14.35
N PRO A 255 2.84 -35.01 15.26
CA PRO A 255 2.34 -36.12 16.07
C PRO A 255 1.12 -35.74 16.94
N PRO A 256 0.17 -36.67 17.19
CA PRO A 256 -1.10 -36.36 17.84
C PRO A 256 -0.99 -35.60 19.17
N MET A 257 0.01 -35.92 19.99
CA MET A 257 0.22 -35.29 21.30
C MET A 257 0.54 -33.79 21.19
N TRP A 258 1.36 -33.41 20.20
CA TRP A 258 1.69 -32.02 19.91
C TRP A 258 0.50 -31.27 19.31
N ARG A 259 -0.41 -31.96 18.59
CA ARG A 259 -1.63 -31.31 18.09
C ARG A 259 -2.53 -30.82 19.21
N VAL A 260 -2.73 -31.65 20.22
CA VAL A 260 -3.53 -31.28 21.40
C VAL A 260 -2.92 -30.06 22.09
N GLY A 261 -1.60 -30.04 22.28
CA GLY A 261 -0.89 -28.88 22.84
C GLY A 261 -1.10 -27.60 22.03
N SER A 262 -0.98 -27.66 20.71
CA SER A 262 -1.20 -26.51 19.83
C SER A 262 -2.65 -26.03 19.80
N PHE A 263 -3.64 -26.93 19.82
CA PHE A 263 -5.06 -26.55 19.94
C PHE A 263 -5.34 -25.83 21.26
N VAL A 264 -4.78 -26.32 22.36
CA VAL A 264 -4.93 -25.68 23.67
C VAL A 264 -4.23 -24.32 23.70
N GLY A 265 -3.00 -24.22 23.18
CA GLY A 265 -2.26 -22.96 23.11
C GLY A 265 -2.96 -21.92 22.23
N LEU A 266 -3.44 -22.34 21.05
CA LEU A 266 -4.18 -21.48 20.13
C LEU A 266 -5.53 -21.05 20.72
N GLY A 267 -6.28 -21.97 21.34
CA GLY A 267 -7.52 -21.66 22.03
C GLY A 267 -7.31 -20.70 23.21
N GLY A 268 -6.24 -20.90 23.98
CA GLY A 268 -5.82 -20.00 25.05
C GLY A 268 -5.47 -18.61 24.54
N LEU A 269 -4.73 -18.52 23.43
CA LEU A 269 -4.42 -17.24 22.76
C LEU A 269 -5.70 -16.54 22.28
N MET A 270 -6.61 -17.26 21.62
CA MET A 270 -7.89 -16.73 21.17
C MET A 270 -8.73 -16.22 22.35
N LEU A 271 -8.76 -16.97 23.46
CA LEU A 271 -9.45 -16.57 24.68
C LEU A 271 -8.81 -15.32 25.30
N ALA A 272 -7.48 -15.25 25.36
CA ALA A 272 -6.76 -14.08 25.85
C ALA A 272 -7.09 -12.84 25.00
N VAL A 273 -7.09 -12.96 23.68
CA VAL A 273 -7.48 -11.88 22.75
C VAL A 273 -8.95 -11.48 22.98
N ALA A 274 -9.86 -12.45 23.14
CA ALA A 274 -11.28 -12.19 23.39
C ALA A 274 -11.53 -11.50 24.74
N VAL A 275 -10.85 -11.92 25.81
CA VAL A 275 -10.93 -11.30 27.14
C VAL A 275 -10.36 -9.89 27.10
N LEU A 276 -9.21 -9.69 26.45
CA LEU A 276 -8.62 -8.37 26.26
C LEU A 276 -9.55 -7.45 25.46
N TYR A 277 -10.15 -7.96 24.39
CA TYR A 277 -11.16 -7.27 23.60
C TYR A 277 -12.35 -6.84 24.46
N GLY A 278 -12.90 -7.76 25.26
CA GLY A 278 -14.05 -7.50 26.13
C GLY A 278 -13.76 -6.43 27.19
N ARG A 279 -12.60 -6.50 27.85
CA ARG A 279 -12.20 -5.53 28.89
C ARG A 279 -12.01 -4.12 28.33
N VAL A 280 -11.30 -3.99 27.22
CA VAL A 280 -11.04 -2.68 26.59
C VAL A 280 -12.33 -2.08 26.01
N SER A 281 -13.22 -2.91 25.46
CA SER A 281 -14.51 -2.42 24.96
C SER A 281 -15.42 -1.93 26.10
N ALA A 282 -15.40 -2.59 27.26
CA ALA A 282 -16.18 -2.21 28.42
C ALA A 282 -15.72 -0.88 29.05
N SER A 283 -14.40 -0.63 29.12
CA SER A 283 -13.87 0.63 29.67
C SER A 283 -14.24 1.84 28.82
N ILE A 284 -14.20 1.71 27.49
CA ILE A 284 -14.60 2.78 26.56
C ILE A 284 -16.11 3.08 26.69
N GLY A 285 -16.94 2.04 26.86
CA GLY A 285 -18.37 2.21 27.08
C GLY A 285 -18.71 2.95 28.38
N ALA A 286 -17.97 2.68 29.46
CA ALA A 286 -18.15 3.33 30.75
C ALA A 286 -17.80 4.83 30.71
N GLU A 287 -16.69 5.22 30.06
CA GLU A 287 -16.31 6.64 29.92
C GLU A 287 -17.31 7.44 29.07
N THR A 288 -17.91 6.82 28.07
CA THR A 288 -18.88 7.50 27.18
C THR A 288 -20.22 7.77 27.88
N PHE A 289 -20.62 6.89 28.82
CA PHE A 289 -21.84 7.05 29.62
C PHE A 289 -21.72 8.17 30.65
N ASP A 290 -20.54 8.33 31.26
CA ASP A 290 -20.27 9.38 32.25
C ASP A 290 -20.20 10.79 31.62
N GLN A 291 -19.81 10.89 30.33
CA GLN A 291 -19.75 12.17 29.61
C GLN A 291 -21.09 12.66 29.03
N ASN A 292 -22.15 11.85 29.02
CA ASN A 292 -23.47 12.27 28.51
C ASN A 292 -24.63 11.79 29.40
N PRO A 293 -24.76 12.30 30.64
CA PRO A 293 -25.79 11.86 31.58
C PRO A 293 -27.20 12.38 31.25
N GLY A 294 -27.41 13.09 30.14
CA GLY A 294 -28.69 13.77 29.90
C GLY A 294 -28.96 14.19 28.45
N LYS A 295 -29.39 13.24 27.61
CA LYS A 295 -30.38 13.52 26.57
C LYS A 295 -31.44 12.42 26.61
N LYS A 296 -32.52 12.69 27.35
CA LYS A 296 -33.83 12.09 27.11
C LYS A 296 -34.48 12.77 25.91
#